data_AF-A0A091AD67-F1
#
_entry.id   AF-A0A091AD67-F1
#
_cell.length_a   1.000
_cell.length_b   1.000
_cell.length_c   1.000
_cell.angle_alpha   90.00
_cell.angle_beta   90.00
_cell.angle_gamma   90.00
#
_symmetry.space_group_name_H-M   'P 1'
#
loop_
_entity.id
_entity.type
_entity.pdbx_description
1 polymer ?
#
loop_
_entity_poly.entity_id
_entity_poly.type
_entity_poly.pdbx_seq_one_letter_code
_entity_poly.pdbx_strand_id
1 'polypeptide(L)'
;MKKASLPDDYLNRYAAGAPWTLKAGNLENIGQVVVIPAYAEKEHLFATLASVAANPDSSLEKTLIICVINNKAEATDADKENNAQTIALLNALIHKNTFKNFAPAGDLDRSLSCIAK
;
A
#
# COMPACT_ATOMS: atom_id res chain seq x y z
N MET A 1 -18.66 24.20 -24.01
CA MET A 1 -17.95 23.69 -22.81
C MET A 1 -16.62 23.11 -23.27
N LYS A 2 -15.48 23.71 -22.89
CA LYS A 2 -14.16 23.26 -23.33
C LYS A 2 -13.76 21.98 -22.58
N LYS A 3 -13.90 20.82 -23.24
CA LYS A 3 -13.49 19.49 -22.74
C LYS A 3 -11.98 19.32 -22.53
N ALA A 4 -11.17 20.24 -23.04
CA ALA A 4 -9.71 20.12 -23.04
C ALA A 4 -9.05 20.22 -21.65
N SER A 5 -9.71 20.84 -20.66
CA SER A 5 -9.11 21.00 -19.32
C SER A 5 -9.37 19.81 -18.37
N LEU A 6 -10.22 18.85 -18.74
CA LEU A 6 -10.61 17.75 -17.83
C LEU A 6 -9.42 16.94 -17.29
N PRO A 7 -8.42 16.56 -18.11
CA PRO A 7 -7.22 15.87 -17.61
C PRO A 7 -6.38 16.75 -16.69
N ASP A 8 -6.18 18.02 -17.04
CA ASP A 8 -5.38 18.96 -16.24
C ASP A 8 -6.05 19.27 -14.90
N ASP A 9 -7.37 19.47 -14.91
CA ASP A 9 -8.18 19.71 -13.71
C ASP A 9 -8.19 18.48 -12.79
N TYR A 10 -8.24 17.27 -13.37
CA TYR A 10 -8.15 16.02 -12.62
C TYR A 10 -6.77 15.83 -12.00
N LEU A 11 -5.71 15.99 -12.79
CA LEU A 11 -4.33 15.85 -12.31
C LEU A 11 -4.00 16.92 -11.26
N ASN A 12 -4.42 18.16 -11.44
CA ASN A 12 -4.23 19.21 -10.43
C ASN A 12 -4.86 18.86 -9.07
N ARG A 13 -5.95 18.08 -9.06
CA ARG A 13 -6.66 17.69 -7.82
C ARG A 13 -6.19 16.35 -7.25
N TYR A 14 -5.83 15.41 -8.12
CA TYR A 14 -5.67 14.00 -7.76
C TYR A 14 -4.30 13.41 -8.12
N ALA A 15 -3.43 14.13 -8.84
CA ALA A 15 -2.07 13.67 -9.06
C ALA A 15 -1.31 13.60 -7.73
N ALA A 16 -0.33 12.70 -7.68
CA ALA A 16 0.63 12.66 -6.58
C ALA A 16 1.37 14.01 -6.53
N GLY A 17 1.18 14.75 -5.44
CA GLY A 17 1.63 16.13 -5.25
C GLY A 17 1.58 16.49 -3.77
N ALA A 18 1.65 17.78 -3.42
CA ALA A 18 1.79 18.26 -2.04
C ALA A 18 0.91 17.60 -0.94
N PRO A 19 -0.33 17.10 -1.18
CA PRO A 19 -1.07 16.38 -0.15
C PRO A 19 -0.66 14.91 0.05
N TRP A 20 0.04 14.27 -0.91
CA TRP A 20 0.34 12.83 -0.91
C TRP A 20 1.84 12.57 -0.99
N THR A 21 2.45 12.17 0.12
CA THR A 21 3.85 11.73 0.15
C THR A 21 3.93 10.21 -0.02
N LEU A 22 4.57 9.76 -1.10
CA LEU A 22 4.87 8.34 -1.28
C LEU A 22 5.88 7.89 -0.22
N LYS A 23 5.50 6.92 0.61
CA LYS A 23 6.41 6.23 1.53
C LYS A 23 6.89 4.95 0.85
N ALA A 24 8.18 4.90 0.54
CA ALA A 24 8.80 3.76 -0.11
C ALA A 24 10.23 3.56 0.38
N GLY A 25 10.76 2.37 0.15
CA GLY A 25 12.17 2.05 0.36
C GLY A 25 13.00 2.51 -0.85
N ASN A 26 13.86 1.62 -1.37
CA ASN A 26 14.60 1.90 -2.60
C ASN A 26 13.66 2.01 -3.81
N LEU A 27 13.87 3.03 -4.65
CA LEU A 27 13.13 3.29 -5.89
C LEU A 27 13.96 3.11 -7.16
N GLU A 28 15.17 2.55 -7.05
CA GLU A 28 16.03 2.25 -8.19
C GLU A 28 15.59 0.98 -8.93
N ASN A 29 15.92 0.90 -10.23
CA ASN A 29 15.77 -0.30 -11.06
C ASN A 29 14.34 -0.87 -11.18
N ILE A 30 13.32 -0.05 -10.98
CA ILE A 30 11.92 -0.43 -11.16
C ILE A 30 11.63 -0.64 -12.65
N GLY A 31 11.25 -1.87 -13.01
CA GLY A 31 10.81 -2.25 -14.36
C GLY A 31 9.29 -2.40 -14.49
N GLN A 32 8.58 -2.59 -13.37
CA GLN A 32 7.13 -2.65 -13.34
C GLN A 32 6.55 -2.15 -12.01
N VAL A 33 5.30 -1.71 -12.06
CA VAL A 33 4.56 -1.20 -10.89
C VAL A 33 3.22 -1.92 -10.79
N VAL A 34 2.90 -2.46 -9.61
CA VAL A 34 1.57 -2.96 -9.28
C VAL A 34 0.94 -1.97 -8.31
N VAL A 35 -0.21 -1.41 -8.68
CA VAL A 35 -0.96 -0.47 -7.84
C VAL A 35 -2.16 -1.20 -7.24
N ILE A 36 -2.25 -1.23 -5.91
CA ILE A 36 -3.32 -1.88 -5.17
C ILE A 36 -4.09 -0.82 -4.37
N PRO A 37 -5.29 -0.40 -4.83
CA PRO A 37 -6.17 0.41 -4.01
C PRO A 37 -6.78 -0.43 -2.88
N ALA A 38 -6.92 0.14 -1.69
CA ALA A 38 -7.56 -0.52 -0.55
C ALA A 38 -8.37 0.48 0.30
N TYR A 39 -9.50 0.03 0.83
CA TYR A 39 -10.33 0.80 1.76
C TYR A 39 -10.84 -0.10 2.89
N ALA A 40 -10.27 0.04 4.09
CA ALA A 40 -10.62 -0.78 5.26
C ALA A 40 -10.51 -2.31 5.05
N GLU A 41 -9.57 -2.74 4.20
CA GLU A 41 -9.38 -4.13 3.77
C GLU A 41 -8.07 -4.75 4.27
N LYS A 42 -7.59 -4.36 5.46
CA LYS A 42 -6.30 -4.79 6.04
C LYS A 42 -5.97 -6.26 5.77
N GLU A 43 -6.84 -7.18 6.16
CA GLU A 43 -6.62 -8.63 6.06
C GLU A 43 -6.46 -9.09 4.61
N HIS A 44 -7.34 -8.63 3.71
CA HIS A 44 -7.29 -8.98 2.29
C HIS A 44 -6.08 -8.36 1.58
N LEU A 45 -5.67 -7.14 1.96
CA LEU A 45 -4.49 -6.50 1.41
C LEU A 45 -3.23 -7.31 1.74
N PHE A 46 -3.04 -7.73 2.99
CA PHE A 46 -1.88 -8.54 3.35
C PHE A 46 -1.91 -9.94 2.75
N ALA A 47 -3.09 -10.56 2.62
CA ALA A 47 -3.23 -11.82 1.87
C ALA A 47 -2.83 -11.64 0.40
N THR A 48 -3.23 -10.53 -0.23
CA THR A 48 -2.85 -10.19 -1.61
C THR A 48 -1.35 -9.98 -1.72
N LEU A 49 -0.74 -9.23 -0.81
CA LEU A 49 0.72 -9.02 -0.79
C LEU A 49 1.49 -10.33 -0.57
N ALA A 50 0.99 -11.23 0.28
CA ALA A 50 1.58 -12.55 0.47
C ALA A 50 1.49 -13.41 -0.82
N SER A 51 0.38 -13.31 -1.55
CA SER A 51 0.23 -13.96 -2.86
C SER A 51 1.19 -13.37 -3.90
N VAL A 52 1.37 -12.04 -3.92
CA VAL A 52 2.36 -11.37 -4.78
C VAL A 52 3.77 -11.85 -4.42
N ALA A 53 4.11 -11.89 -3.13
CA ALA A 53 5.41 -12.34 -2.63
C ALA A 53 5.74 -13.82 -2.94
N ALA A 54 4.75 -14.61 -3.37
CA ALA A 54 4.96 -15.99 -3.82
C ALA A 54 5.42 -16.10 -5.29
N ASN A 55 5.47 -15.00 -6.04
CA ASN A 55 6.04 -14.99 -7.38
C ASN A 55 7.58 -15.17 -7.33
N PRO A 56 8.22 -15.65 -8.41
CA PRO A 56 9.67 -15.82 -8.47
C PRO A 56 10.43 -14.51 -8.23
N ASP A 57 11.58 -14.58 -7.57
CA ASP A 57 12.43 -13.42 -7.25
C ASP A 57 12.74 -12.57 -8.48
N SER A 58 13.02 -13.21 -9.63
CA SER A 58 13.29 -12.52 -10.89
C SER A 58 12.14 -11.62 -11.38
N SER A 59 10.90 -11.93 -10.97
CA SER A 59 9.73 -11.08 -11.23
C SER A 59 9.58 -9.99 -10.17
N LEU A 60 9.98 -10.24 -8.92
CA LEU A 60 9.84 -9.30 -7.80
C LEU A 60 10.94 -8.24 -7.76
N GLU A 61 12.18 -8.57 -8.13
CA GLU A 61 13.35 -7.68 -8.05
C GLU A 61 13.16 -6.32 -8.72
N LYS A 62 12.39 -6.27 -9.81
CA LYS A 62 12.11 -5.04 -10.58
C LYS A 62 10.69 -4.52 -10.37
N THR A 63 9.98 -5.00 -9.35
CA THR A 63 8.59 -4.66 -9.09
C THR A 63 8.46 -3.72 -7.90
N LEU A 64 7.84 -2.57 -8.14
CA LEU A 64 7.33 -1.73 -7.05
C LEU A 64 5.86 -2.05 -6.79
N ILE A 65 5.51 -2.37 -5.55
CA ILE A 65 4.11 -2.48 -5.11
C ILE A 65 3.70 -1.17 -4.44
N ILE A 66 2.70 -0.48 -4.98
CA ILE A 66 2.14 0.75 -4.42
C ILE A 66 0.76 0.44 -3.84
N CYS A 67 0.64 0.50 -2.51
CA CYS A 67 -0.65 0.39 -1.83
C CYS A 67 -1.26 1.78 -1.64
N VAL A 68 -2.43 2.02 -2.21
CA VAL A 68 -3.17 3.28 -2.08
C VAL A 68 -4.27 3.12 -1.04
N ILE A 69 -3.96 3.49 0.21
CA ILE A 69 -4.90 3.38 1.34
C ILE A 69 -5.82 4.60 1.35
N ASN A 70 -7.09 4.38 1.04
CA ASN A 70 -8.06 5.45 0.89
C ASN A 70 -8.61 5.92 2.25
N ASN A 71 -7.92 6.88 2.88
CA ASN A 71 -8.27 7.36 4.21
C ASN A 71 -9.18 8.60 4.16
N LYS A 72 -10.45 8.42 3.78
CA LYS A 72 -11.42 9.53 3.68
C LYS A 72 -11.73 10.14 5.05
N ALA A 73 -11.83 11.47 5.12
CA ALA A 73 -12.21 12.18 6.34
C ALA A 73 -13.58 11.74 6.89
N GLU A 74 -14.52 11.46 5.98
CA GLU A 74 -15.89 11.01 6.29
C GLU A 74 -16.01 9.49 6.51
N ALA A 75 -14.89 8.76 6.55
CA ALA A 75 -14.92 7.33 6.86
C ALA A 75 -15.37 7.09 8.32
N THR A 76 -15.91 5.89 8.57
CA THR A 76 -16.27 5.47 9.92
C THR A 76 -15.02 5.34 10.80
N ASP A 77 -15.18 5.41 12.12
CA ASP A 77 -14.04 5.24 13.05
C ASP A 77 -13.40 3.86 12.90
N ALA A 78 -14.20 2.83 12.61
CA ALA A 78 -13.70 1.48 12.34
C ALA A 78 -12.85 1.42 11.08
N ASP A 79 -13.29 2.05 9.98
CA ASP A 79 -12.53 2.12 8.73
C ASP A 79 -11.24 2.91 8.89
N LYS A 80 -11.28 4.03 9.63
CA LYS A 80 -10.11 4.86 9.94
C LYS A 80 -9.08 4.07 10.75
N GLU A 81 -9.53 3.33 11.77
CA GLU A 81 -8.65 2.49 12.58
C GLU A 81 -8.05 1.35 11.74
N ASN A 82 -8.85 0.70 10.90
CA ASN A 82 -8.37 -0.34 9.99
C ASN A 82 -7.28 0.21 9.05
N ASN A 83 -7.53 1.35 8.41
CA ASN A 83 -6.57 2.03 7.53
C ASN A 83 -5.31 2.47 8.29
N ALA A 84 -5.44 2.98 9.52
CA ALA A 84 -4.31 3.39 10.35
C ALA A 84 -3.39 2.21 10.68
N GLN A 85 -3.98 1.09 11.12
CA GLN A 85 -3.24 -0.16 11.37
C GLN A 85 -2.57 -0.68 10.10
N THR A 86 -3.28 -0.64 8.97
CA THR A 86 -2.75 -1.04 7.65
C THR A 86 -1.52 -0.23 7.27
N ILE A 87 -1.61 1.11 7.37
CA ILE A 87 -0.49 2.02 7.06
C ILE A 87 0.70 1.74 7.98
N ALA A 88 0.46 1.47 9.27
CA ALA A 88 1.53 1.24 10.21
C ALA A 88 2.26 -0.10 9.93
N LEU A 89 1.54 -1.16 9.58
CA LEU A 89 2.11 -2.43 9.14
C LEU A 89 2.91 -2.30 7.83
N LEU A 90 2.38 -1.57 6.83
CA LEU A 90 3.09 -1.27 5.59
C LEU A 90 4.39 -0.48 5.85
N ASN A 91 4.36 0.50 6.75
CA ASN A 91 5.57 1.23 7.14
C ASN A 91 6.58 0.30 7.82
N ALA A 92 6.15 -0.62 8.67
CA ALA A 92 7.07 -1.59 9.29
C ALA A 92 7.76 -2.47 8.23
N LEU A 93 7.01 -2.95 7.23
CA LEU A 93 7.55 -3.71 6.08
C LEU A 93 8.58 -2.91 5.28
N ILE A 94 8.26 -1.65 4.92
CA ILE A 94 9.16 -0.78 4.14
C ILE A 94 10.52 -0.59 4.84
N HIS A 95 10.49 -0.44 6.17
CA HIS A 95 11.70 -0.18 6.97
C HIS A 95 12.36 -1.45 7.51
N LYS A 96 11.85 -2.65 7.15
CA LYS A 96 12.30 -3.94 7.71
C LYS A 96 12.31 -3.95 9.24
N ASN A 97 11.38 -3.22 9.85
CA ASN A 97 11.26 -3.14 11.30
C ASN A 97 10.52 -4.36 11.84
N THR A 98 10.83 -4.75 13.07
CA THR A 98 10.08 -5.81 13.74
C THR A 98 8.66 -5.34 14.05
N PHE A 99 7.68 -6.19 13.81
CA PHE A 99 6.27 -5.94 14.13
C PHE A 99 5.96 -5.92 15.63
N LYS A 100 6.93 -5.66 16.52
CA LYS A 100 6.81 -5.81 17.99
C LYS A 100 5.63 -5.07 18.63
N ASN A 101 5.16 -4.00 17.99
CA ASN A 101 4.02 -3.21 18.47
C ASN A 101 2.67 -3.64 17.87
N PHE A 102 2.69 -4.56 16.92
CA PHE A 102 1.51 -5.20 16.36
C PHE A 102 1.50 -6.63 16.89
N ALA A 103 0.39 -7.06 17.46
CA ALA A 103 0.15 -8.48 17.75
C ALA A 103 -0.72 -9.05 16.62
N PRO A 104 -0.19 -9.20 15.38
CA PRO A 104 -0.96 -9.85 14.33
C PRO A 104 -1.23 -11.28 14.78
N ALA A 105 -2.45 -11.75 14.55
CA ALA A 105 -2.88 -13.09 14.91
C ALA A 105 -3.49 -13.77 13.68
N GLY A 106 -3.47 -15.09 13.68
CA GLY A 106 -4.07 -15.91 12.62
C GLY A 106 -3.47 -15.64 11.25
N ASP A 107 -4.34 -15.48 10.26
CA ASP A 107 -3.94 -15.40 8.84
C ASP A 107 -3.11 -14.16 8.50
N LEU A 108 -3.26 -13.07 9.26
CA LEU A 108 -2.47 -11.86 9.07
C LEU A 108 -0.99 -12.08 9.43
N ASP A 109 -0.71 -12.78 10.53
CA ASP A 109 0.66 -13.11 10.95
C ASP A 109 1.37 -14.01 9.93
N ARG A 110 0.63 -15.02 9.43
CA ARG A 110 1.10 -15.87 8.34
C ARG A 110 1.43 -15.08 7.09
N SER A 111 0.55 -14.15 6.70
CA SER A 111 0.74 -13.30 5.51
C SER A 111 1.97 -12.41 5.66
N LEU A 112 2.15 -11.76 6.82
CA LEU A 112 3.31 -10.91 7.10
C LEU A 112 4.62 -11.71 7.05
N SER A 113 4.63 -12.94 7.58
CA SER A 113 5.79 -13.84 7.51
C SER A 113 6.17 -14.23 6.08
N CYS A 114 5.20 -14.33 5.17
CA CYS A 114 5.48 -14.60 3.76
C CYS A 114 6.10 -13.40 3.03
N ILE A 115 5.72 -12.18 3.43
CA ILE A 115 6.15 -10.93 2.77
C ILE A 115 7.53 -10.50 3.28
N ALA A 116 7.83 -10.66 4.56
CA ALA A 116 9.05 -10.14 5.20
C ALA A 116 10.32 -11.02 5.01
N LYS A 117 10.34 -11.89 4.00
CA LYS A 117 11.52 -12.70 3.64
C LYS A 117 12.65 -11.81 3.11
#